data_AF-A0A183HES2-F1
#
_entry.id   AF-A0A183HES2-F1
#
_cell.length_a   1.000
_cell.length_b   1.000
_cell.length_c   1.000
_cell.angle_alpha   90.00
_cell.angle_beta   90.00
_cell.angle_gamma   90.00
#
_symmetry.space_group_name_H-M   'P 1'
#
loop_
_entity.id
_entity.type
_entity.pdbx_description
1 polymer ?
#
loop_
_entity_poly.entity_id
_entity_poly.type
_entity_poly.pdbx_seq_one_letter_code
_entity_poly.pdbx_strand_id
1 'polypeptide(L)'
;MVVTFCEKLGWTYLRSVLDGFSERLTFGVRKDLTELVQIEGIDGIRARAFHNANITTIPTLAITSIDDITKILRSVVPYVR
;
A
#
# COMPACT_ATOMS: atom_id res chain seq x y z
N MET A 1 -10.75 11.41 12.27
CA MET A 1 -10.75 12.03 13.61
C MET A 1 -9.71 13.13 13.76
N VAL A 2 -8.40 12.86 13.75
CA VAL A 2 -7.38 13.93 13.91
C VAL A 2 -7.23 14.82 12.66
N VAL A 3 -7.20 14.22 11.45
CA VAL A 3 -7.14 14.99 10.19
C VAL A 3 -8.32 15.95 10.07
N THR A 4 -9.53 15.45 10.31
CA THR A 4 -10.78 16.25 10.32
C THR A 4 -10.79 17.32 11.42
N PHE A 5 -10.18 17.05 12.58
CA PHE A 5 -10.03 18.04 13.64
C PHE A 5 -9.12 19.20 13.21
N CYS A 6 -7.94 18.90 12.65
CA CYS A 6 -7.02 19.91 12.13
C CYS A 6 -7.64 20.74 10.99
N GLU A 7 -8.45 20.11 10.13
CA GLU A 7 -9.19 20.80 9.09
C GLU A 7 -10.18 21.83 9.66
N LYS A 8 -10.95 21.48 10.69
CA LYS A 8 -11.92 22.40 11.31
C LYS A 8 -11.26 23.58 12.04
N LEU A 9 -10.02 23.42 12.51
CA LEU A 9 -9.24 24.50 13.12
C LEU A 9 -8.42 25.33 12.10
N GLY A 10 -8.49 25.00 10.81
CA GLY A 10 -7.72 25.69 9.77
C GLY A 10 -6.21 25.38 9.81
N TRP A 11 -5.79 24.32 10.49
CA TRP A 11 -4.39 23.91 10.59
C TRP A 11 -3.95 23.14 9.34
N THR A 12 -3.90 23.84 8.21
CA THR A 12 -3.71 23.26 6.87
C THR A 12 -2.40 22.48 6.73
N TYR A 13 -1.28 23.00 7.24
CA TYR A 13 0.02 22.32 7.17
C TYR A 13 0.05 21.04 7.99
N LEU A 14 -0.47 21.07 9.22
CA LEU A 14 -0.52 19.87 10.07
C LEU A 14 -1.46 18.81 9.49
N ARG A 15 -2.62 19.22 8.95
CA ARG A 15 -3.52 18.33 8.21
C ARG A 15 -2.79 17.61 7.07
N SER A 16 -2.02 18.35 6.26
CA SER A 16 -1.27 17.78 5.13
C SER A 16 -0.26 16.72 5.56
N VAL A 17 0.44 16.93 6.68
CA VAL A 17 1.38 15.95 7.24
C VAL A 17 0.67 14.68 7.71
N LEU A 18 -0.52 14.81 8.27
CA LEU A 18 -1.32 13.70 8.79
C LEU A 18 -2.14 12.98 7.72
N ASP A 19 -2.19 13.51 6.50
CA ASP A 19 -2.96 12.93 5.41
C ASP A 19 -2.40 11.56 5.01
N GLY A 20 -3.29 10.57 4.85
CA GLY A 20 -2.91 9.17 4.59
C GLY A 20 -2.21 8.43 5.75
N PHE A 21 -1.98 9.08 6.90
CA PHE A 21 -1.27 8.45 8.03
C PHE A 21 -2.11 7.33 8.68
N SER A 22 -3.44 7.48 8.68
CA SER A 22 -4.35 6.46 9.22
C SER A 22 -4.22 5.14 8.46
N GLU A 23 -4.21 5.16 7.13
CA GLU A 23 -4.09 3.94 6.31
C GLU A 23 -2.75 3.24 6.53
N ARG A 24 -1.67 4.01 6.60
CA ARG A 24 -0.33 3.50 6.90
C ARG A 24 -0.27 2.79 8.26
N LEU A 25 -0.99 3.30 9.26
CA LEU A 25 -1.10 2.66 10.57
C LEU A 25 -1.98 1.41 10.52
N THR A 26 -3.11 1.46 9.82
CA THR A 26 -4.02 0.31 9.66
C THR A 26 -3.31 -0.89 9.05
N PHE A 27 -2.51 -0.65 8.01
CA PHE A 27 -1.86 -1.71 7.24
C PHE A 27 -0.39 -1.96 7.64
N GLY A 28 0.18 -1.11 8.49
CA GLY A 28 1.60 -1.20 8.88
C GLY A 28 2.56 -0.98 7.72
N VAL A 29 2.20 -0.10 6.77
CA VAL A 29 2.99 0.12 5.54
C VAL A 29 3.48 1.55 5.38
N ARG A 30 4.49 1.72 4.52
CA ARG A 30 4.97 3.02 4.07
C ARG A 30 4.00 3.61 3.03
N LYS A 31 4.11 4.92 2.78
CA LYS A 31 3.22 5.67 1.89
C LYS A 31 3.23 5.17 0.44
N ASP A 32 4.37 4.65 -0.02
CA ASP A 32 4.58 4.06 -1.35
C ASP A 32 3.77 2.76 -1.58
N LEU A 33 3.23 2.15 -0.52
CA LEU A 33 2.55 0.86 -0.57
C LEU A 33 1.04 0.94 -0.30
N THR A 34 0.52 2.13 0.03
CA THR A 34 -0.88 2.27 0.48
C THR A 34 -1.89 1.87 -0.59
N GLU A 35 -1.57 2.10 -1.86
CA GLU A 35 -2.48 1.82 -2.98
C GLU A 35 -2.74 0.31 -3.16
N LEU A 36 -1.68 -0.52 -3.18
CA LEU A 36 -1.82 -1.96 -3.42
C LEU A 36 -2.45 -2.71 -2.24
N VAL A 37 -2.22 -2.26 -1.02
CA VAL A 37 -2.78 -2.92 0.19
C VAL A 37 -4.29 -2.69 0.33
N GLN A 38 -4.86 -1.75 -0.43
CA GLN A 38 -6.32 -1.59 -0.52
C GLN A 38 -6.99 -2.76 -1.27
N ILE A 39 -6.23 -3.56 -2.04
CA ILE A 39 -6.74 -4.74 -2.73
C ILE A 39 -6.88 -5.89 -1.74
N GLU A 40 -8.07 -6.49 -1.69
CA GLU A 40 -8.32 -7.66 -0.86
C GLU A 40 -7.36 -8.81 -1.20
N GLY A 41 -6.73 -9.38 -0.17
CA GLY A 41 -5.73 -10.44 -0.34
C GLY A 41 -4.31 -9.93 -0.59
N ILE A 42 -4.06 -8.62 -0.69
CA ILE A 42 -2.71 -8.05 -0.69
C ILE A 42 -2.40 -7.47 0.69
N ASP A 43 -1.58 -8.18 1.46
CA ASP A 43 -1.05 -7.67 2.72
C ASP A 43 0.22 -6.81 2.49
N GLY A 44 0.76 -6.23 3.57
CA GLY A 44 1.95 -5.38 3.49
C GLY A 44 3.20 -6.10 2.97
N ILE A 45 3.31 -7.42 3.14
CA ILE A 45 4.45 -8.22 2.64
C ILE A 45 4.30 -8.39 1.12
N ARG A 46 3.12 -8.78 0.65
CA ARG A 46 2.80 -8.93 -0.77
C ARG A 46 2.92 -7.61 -1.51
N ALA A 47 2.39 -6.52 -0.96
CA ALA A 47 2.54 -5.18 -1.54
C ALA A 47 4.01 -4.79 -1.71
N ARG A 48 4.86 -5.12 -0.73
CA ARG A 48 6.31 -4.87 -0.82
C ARG A 48 6.96 -5.69 -1.93
N ALA A 49 6.52 -6.94 -2.14
CA ALA A 49 7.00 -7.77 -3.24
C ALA A 49 6.71 -7.14 -4.60
N PHE A 50 5.47 -6.68 -4.81
CA PHE A 50 5.08 -5.95 -6.02
C PHE A 50 5.89 -4.66 -6.21
N HIS A 51 6.04 -3.88 -5.14
CA HIS A 51 6.83 -2.65 -5.19
C HIS A 51 8.29 -2.92 -5.58
N ASN A 52 8.91 -3.98 -5.04
CA ASN A 52 10.26 -4.39 -5.43
C ASN A 52 10.35 -4.86 -6.89
N ALA A 53 9.24 -5.30 -7.48
CA ALA A 53 9.11 -5.64 -8.89
C ALA A 53 8.71 -4.44 -9.78
N ASN A 54 8.76 -3.21 -9.26
CA ASN A 54 8.33 -1.97 -9.93
C ASN A 54 6.84 -1.90 -10.27
N ILE A 55 6.00 -2.69 -9.60
CA ILE A 55 4.55 -2.61 -9.67
C ILE A 55 4.09 -1.89 -8.41
N THR A 56 3.71 -0.62 -8.55
CA THR A 56 3.43 0.26 -7.40
C THR A 56 1.99 0.77 -7.36
N THR A 57 1.24 0.62 -8.46
CA THR A 57 -0.10 1.20 -8.61
C THR A 57 -1.11 0.15 -9.07
N ILE A 58 -2.39 0.39 -8.82
CA ILE A 58 -3.49 -0.50 -9.25
C ILE A 58 -3.51 -0.64 -10.79
N PRO A 59 -3.36 0.43 -11.59
CA PRO A 59 -3.33 0.31 -13.05
C PRO A 59 -2.15 -0.52 -13.57
N THR A 60 -0.97 -0.37 -12.97
CA THR A 60 0.20 -1.16 -13.38
C THR A 60 0.00 -2.64 -13.05
N LEU A 61 -0.57 -2.94 -11.88
CA LEU A 61 -0.95 -4.31 -11.52
C LEU A 61 -2.01 -4.89 -12.47
N ALA A 62 -3.01 -4.10 -12.86
CA ALA A 62 -4.12 -4.55 -13.72
C ALA A 62 -3.67 -4.98 -15.13
N ILE A 63 -2.59 -4.41 -15.66
CA ILE A 63 -2.03 -4.78 -16.97
C ILE A 63 -0.89 -5.81 -16.87
N THR A 64 -0.46 -6.17 -15.67
CA THR A 64 0.62 -7.14 -15.45
C THR A 64 0.13 -8.55 -15.78
N SER A 65 0.98 -9.36 -16.41
CA SER A 65 0.65 -10.74 -16.75
C SER A 65 0.41 -11.60 -15.49
N ILE A 66 -0.48 -12.58 -15.60
CA ILE A 66 -0.77 -13.52 -14.49
C ILE A 66 0.48 -14.32 -14.10
N ASP A 67 1.34 -14.64 -15.07
CA ASP A 67 2.59 -15.36 -14.83
C ASP A 67 3.58 -14.53 -14.01
N ASP A 68 3.70 -13.23 -14.28
CA ASP A 68 4.55 -12.33 -13.50
C ASP A 68 4.01 -12.14 -12.08
N ILE A 69 2.68 -11.97 -11.95
CA ILE A 69 2.03 -11.85 -10.64
C ILE A 69 2.26 -13.11 -9.80
N THR A 70 2.04 -14.30 -10.37
CA THR A 70 2.25 -15.56 -9.65
C THR A 70 3.71 -15.77 -9.26
N LYS A 71 4.66 -15.37 -10.11
CA LYS A 71 6.09 -15.41 -9.78
C LYS A 71 6.42 -14.52 -8.58
N ILE A 72 5.90 -13.29 -8.54
CA ILE A 72 6.10 -12.35 -7.43
C ILE A 72 5.49 -12.91 -6.15
N LEU A 73 4.23 -13.38 -6.20
CA LEU A 73 3.55 -13.91 -5.02
C LEU A 73 4.23 -15.17 -4.47
N ARG A 74 4.77 -16.04 -5.33
CA ARG A 74 5.54 -17.22 -4.89
C ARG A 74 6.84 -16.84 -4.18
N SER A 75 7.47 -15.71 -4.55
CA SER A 75 8.74 -15.28 -3.94
C SER A 75 8.63 -14.90 -2.46
N VAL A 76 7.43 -14.56 -1.99
CA VAL A 76 7.17 -14.16 -0.59
C VAL A 76 6.56 -15.27 0.27
N VAL A 77 6.37 -16.47 -0.28
CA VAL A 77 5.93 -17.62 0.52
C VAL A 77 7.10 -18.08 1.39
N PRO A 78 6.99 -18.05 2.74
CA PRO A 78 8.14 -18.30 3.62
C PRO A 78 8.71 -19.72 3.53
N TYR A 79 7.89 -20.69 3.13
CA TYR A 79 8.27 -22.09 3.02
C TYR A 79 7.86 -22.63 1.65
N VAL A 80 8.85 -22.93 0.83
CA VAL A 80 8.66 -23.73 -0.39
C VAL A 80 8.63 -25.18 0.06
N ARG A 81 7.53 -25.88 -0.21
CA ARG A 81 7.41 -27.32 0.06
C ARG A 81 8.10 -28.12 -1.03
#